data_AF-A0A2E4LLC5-F1
#
_entry.id   AF-A0A2E4LLC5-F1
#
_cell.length_a   1.000
_cell.length_b   1.000
_cell.length_c   1.000
_cell.angle_alpha   90.00
_cell.angle_beta   90.00
_cell.angle_gamma   90.00
#
_symmetry.space_group_name_H-M   'P 1'
#
loop_
_entity.id
_entity.type
_entity.pdbx_description
1 polymer ?
#
loop_
_entity_poly.entity_id
_entity_poly.type
_entity_poly.pdbx_seq_one_letter_code
_entity_poly.pdbx_strand_id
1 'polypeptide(L)'
;MWGVLLGLGSPNAHAVIYTLHRSAILTSQPSFEMRHRVELDPLDVTVKGPALEQSGQFCRYTLMNGRLQPIDPKVAWTPCYSIDKVFSAP
;
A
#
# COMPACT_ATOMS: atom_id res chain seq x y z
N MET A 1 -18.07 -24.02 34.86
CA MET A 1 -16.79 -23.65 34.23
C MET A 1 -16.76 -24.23 32.83
N TRP A 2 -16.05 -23.58 31.90
CA TRP A 2 -15.91 -23.91 30.46
C TRP A 2 -17.14 -23.53 29.63
N GLY A 3 -17.11 -22.60 28.68
CA GLY A 3 -16.04 -21.75 28.15
C GLY A 3 -16.65 -21.07 26.92
N VAL A 4 -16.87 -19.76 26.99
CA VAL A 4 -17.42 -18.98 25.88
C VAL A 4 -16.34 -18.90 24.80
N LEU A 5 -16.47 -19.69 23.74
CA LEU A 5 -15.70 -19.49 22.51
C LEU A 5 -16.28 -18.27 21.80
N LEU A 6 -15.75 -17.10 22.15
CA LEU A 6 -15.81 -15.90 21.34
C LEU A 6 -15.13 -16.21 20.01
N GLY A 7 -15.91 -16.63 19.02
CA GLY A 7 -15.54 -16.56 17.63
C GLY A 7 -15.36 -15.09 17.24
N LEU A 8 -14.23 -14.51 17.59
CA LEU A 8 -13.69 -13.32 16.92
C LEU A 8 -13.27 -13.76 15.52
N GLY A 9 -14.26 -14.00 14.67
CA GLY A 9 -14.04 -13.94 13.23
C GLY A 9 -13.40 -12.59 12.96
N SER A 10 -12.15 -12.62 12.47
CA SER A 10 -11.40 -11.42 12.13
C SER A 10 -12.34 -10.51 11.32
N PRO A 11 -12.61 -9.27 11.78
CA PRO A 11 -13.55 -8.42 11.07
C PRO A 11 -13.02 -8.30 9.66
N ASN A 12 -13.85 -8.70 8.69
CA ASN A 12 -13.58 -8.67 7.26
C ASN A 12 -12.57 -7.56 6.94
N ALA A 13 -11.30 -7.93 6.81
CA ALA A 13 -10.24 -7.00 6.46
C ALA A 13 -10.40 -6.71 4.97
N HIS A 14 -11.44 -5.93 4.66
CA HIS A 14 -11.63 -5.36 3.33
C HIS A 14 -10.35 -4.62 3.04
N ALA A 15 -9.58 -5.12 2.08
CA ALA A 15 -8.35 -4.45 1.70
C ALA A 15 -8.72 -3.03 1.26
N VAL A 16 -8.18 -2.05 1.98
CA VAL A 16 -8.49 -0.64 1.75
C VAL A 16 -7.58 -0.14 0.63
N ILE A 17 -8.15 0.66 -0.27
CA ILE A 17 -7.41 1.30 -1.36
C ILE A 17 -6.99 2.69 -0.89
N TYR A 18 -5.72 3.01 -1.09
CA TYR A 18 -5.13 4.30 -0.76
C TYR A 18 -4.53 4.94 -2.01
N THR A 19 -4.54 6.26 -2.04
CA THR A 19 -3.85 7.06 -3.04
C THR A 19 -2.46 7.44 -2.54
N LEU A 20 -1.55 7.73 -3.46
CA LEU A 20 -0.25 8.28 -3.12
C LEU A 20 -0.29 9.80 -3.15
N HIS A 21 0.47 10.44 -2.26
CA HIS A 21 0.74 11.87 -2.35
C HIS A 21 1.44 12.19 -3.67
N ARG A 22 1.18 13.37 -4.26
CA ARG A 22 1.78 13.77 -5.55
C ARG A 22 3.31 13.70 -5.56
N SER A 23 3.93 13.98 -4.43
CA SER A 23 5.39 13.95 -4.27
C SER A 23 5.94 12.58 -3.84
N ALA A 24 5.10 11.55 -3.79
CA ALA A 24 5.55 10.21 -3.42
C ALA A 24 6.61 9.71 -4.41
N ILE A 25 7.51 8.88 -3.90
CA ILE A 25 8.48 8.17 -4.71
C ILE A 25 8.19 6.69 -4.62
N LEU A 26 8.21 6.02 -5.77
CA LEU A 26 8.13 4.57 -5.84
C LEU A 26 9.51 4.03 -6.14
N THR A 27 9.90 2.99 -5.40
CA THR A 27 11.25 2.44 -5.43
C THR A 27 11.23 0.92 -5.35
N SER A 28 12.22 0.27 -5.97
CA SER A 28 12.38 -1.19 -5.97
C SER A 28 12.92 -1.74 -4.65
N GLN A 29 13.55 -0.88 -3.84
CA GLN A 29 14.14 -1.17 -2.53
C GLN A 29 13.86 0.00 -1.57
N PRO A 30 13.87 -0.18 -0.25
CA PRO A 30 13.59 0.88 0.72
C PRO A 30 14.73 1.91 0.78
N SER A 31 14.76 2.84 -0.19
CA SER A 31 15.84 3.82 -0.35
C SER A 31 15.33 5.10 -1.04
N PHE A 32 16.01 6.22 -0.81
CA PHE A 32 15.79 7.47 -1.58
C PHE A 32 16.68 7.56 -2.82
N GLU A 33 17.55 6.59 -3.06
CA GLU A 33 18.49 6.64 -4.18
C GLU A 33 17.78 6.52 -5.53
N MET A 34 18.10 7.43 -6.45
CA MET A 34 17.46 7.51 -7.76
C MET A 34 17.62 6.24 -8.61
N ARG A 35 18.72 5.49 -8.44
CA ARG A 35 18.94 4.21 -9.16
C ARG A 35 17.91 3.13 -8.85
N HIS A 36 17.19 3.26 -7.73
CA HIS A 36 16.15 2.32 -7.32
C HIS A 36 14.75 2.82 -7.66
N ARG A 37 14.62 4.04 -8.22
CA ARG A 37 13.34 4.64 -8.54
C ARG A 37 12.62 3.87 -9.64
N VAL A 38 11.32 3.67 -9.43
CA VAL A 38 10.40 3.10 -10.41
C VAL A 38 9.77 4.26 -11.18
N GLU A 39 9.78 4.19 -12.51
CA GLU A 39 9.21 5.20 -13.40
C GLU A 39 7.69 5.04 -13.51
N LEU A 40 6.98 5.41 -12.45
CA LEU A 40 5.52 5.51 -12.41
C LEU A 40 5.13 6.88 -11.84
N ASP A 41 4.09 7.51 -12.42
CA ASP A 41 3.49 8.71 -11.83
C ASP A 41 2.66 8.30 -10.60
N PRO A 42 2.96 8.82 -9.39
CA PRO A 42 2.18 8.52 -8.20
C PRO A 42 0.68 8.81 -8.32
N LEU A 43 0.29 9.77 -9.18
CA LEU A 43 -1.12 10.13 -9.37
C LEU A 43 -1.91 9.06 -10.15
N ASP A 44 -1.23 8.24 -10.94
CA ASP A 44 -1.83 7.13 -11.69
C ASP A 44 -1.83 5.82 -10.90
N VAL A 45 -1.24 5.83 -9.70
CA VAL A 45 -1.05 4.65 -8.85
C VAL A 45 -1.89 4.74 -7.58
N THR A 46 -2.61 3.65 -7.32
CA THR A 46 -3.22 3.37 -6.02
C THR A 46 -2.50 2.20 -5.38
N VAL A 47 -2.61 2.09 -4.05
CA VAL A 47 -2.00 1.01 -3.30
C VAL A 47 -3.03 0.26 -2.47
N LYS A 48 -2.86 -1.06 -2.39
CA LYS A 48 -3.68 -1.93 -1.55
C LYS A 48 -3.06 -2.02 -0.16
N GLY A 49 -3.81 -1.63 0.87
CA GLY A 49 -3.41 -1.80 2.27
C GLY A 49 -3.98 -3.05 2.93
N PRO A 50 -3.42 -3.46 4.09
CA PRO A 50 -2.27 -2.85 4.77
C PRO A 50 -0.94 -3.03 4.00
N ALA A 51 0.12 -2.35 4.44
CA ALA A 51 1.45 -2.57 3.87
C ALA A 51 1.85 -4.05 3.99
N LEU A 52 2.50 -4.57 2.95
CA LEU A 52 3.03 -5.94 2.94
C LEU A 52 4.23 -6.07 3.88
N GLU A 53 5.04 -5.01 3.95
CA GLU A 53 6.30 -4.96 4.71
C GLU A 53 6.63 -3.52 5.08
N GLN A 54 7.35 -3.33 6.19
CA GLN A 54 7.92 -2.04 6.57
C GLN A 54 9.41 -2.21 6.87
N SER A 55 10.24 -1.33 6.32
CA SER A 55 11.67 -1.27 6.57
C SER A 55 12.10 0.17 6.78
N GLY A 56 12.48 0.50 8.02
CA GLY A 56 12.72 1.88 8.44
C GLY A 56 11.49 2.76 8.19
N GLN A 57 11.67 3.80 7.35
CA GLN A 57 10.61 4.75 6.97
C GLN A 57 9.86 4.38 5.69
N PHE A 58 10.16 3.23 5.08
CA PHE A 58 9.56 2.77 3.84
C PHE A 58 8.56 1.65 4.10
N CYS A 59 7.44 1.71 3.38
CA CYS A 59 6.40 0.71 3.40
C CYS A 59 6.26 0.12 1.99
N ARG A 60 6.14 -1.20 1.90
CA ARG A 60 5.96 -1.93 0.66
C ARG A 60 4.49 -2.22 0.42
N TYR A 61 3.99 -1.86 -0.74
CA TYR A 61 2.58 -2.07 -1.09
C TYR A 61 2.42 -2.82 -2.41
N THR A 62 1.24 -3.40 -2.60
CA THR A 62 0.77 -3.83 -3.93
C THR A 62 0.28 -2.62 -4.70
N LEU A 63 0.75 -2.44 -5.93
CA LEU A 63 0.38 -1.34 -6.81
C LEU A 63 -0.80 -1.72 -7.71
N MET A 64 -1.69 -0.76 -7.94
CA MET A 64 -2.81 -0.85 -8.86
C MET A 64 -2.96 0.45 -9.64
N ASN A 65 -3.55 0.40 -10.83
CA ASN A 65 -3.95 1.59 -11.57
C ASN A 65 -5.26 2.19 -11.02
N GLY A 66 -5.70 3.31 -11.59
CA GLY A 66 -6.98 3.94 -11.27
C GLY A 66 -8.23 3.09 -11.55
N ARG A 67 -8.11 1.95 -12.25
CA ARG A 67 -9.18 0.95 -12.44
C ARG A 67 -9.10 -0.21 -11.45
N LEU A 68 -8.26 -0.09 -10.43
CA LEU A 68 -8.00 -1.13 -9.42
C LEU A 68 -7.47 -2.44 -10.00
N GLN A 69 -6.77 -2.37 -11.14
CA GLN A 69 -6.10 -3.51 -11.75
C GLN A 69 -4.62 -3.51 -11.38
N PRO A 70 -4.00 -4.68 -11.13
CA PRO A 70 -2.56 -4.76 -10.91
C PRO A 70 -1.77 -4.16 -12.07
N ILE A 71 -0.68 -3.47 -11.76
CA ILE A 71 0.28 -2.92 -12.74
C ILE A 71 1.67 -3.50 -12.52
N ASP A 72 2.57 -3.29 -13.48
CA ASP A 72 3.98 -3.63 -13.32
C ASP A 72 4.82 -2.39 -12.99
N PRO A 73 5.70 -2.46 -11.97
CA PRO A 73 5.87 -3.59 -11.05
C PRO A 73 4.66 -3.75 -10.11
N LYS A 74 4.34 -5.02 -9.77
CA LYS A 74 3.21 -5.35 -8.89
C LYS A 74 3.33 -4.78 -7.48
N VAL A 75 4.54 -4.46 -7.06
CA VAL A 75 4.86 -3.98 -5.72
C VAL A 75 5.99 -2.96 -5.78
N ALA A 76 5.94 -1.97 -4.90
CA ALA A 76 7.03 -1.03 -4.71
C ALA A 76 7.09 -0.53 -3.27
N TRP A 77 8.23 0.03 -2.92
CA TRP A 77 8.48 0.75 -1.69
C TRP A 77 8.22 2.24 -1.89
N THR A 78 7.57 2.87 -0.92
CA THR A 78 7.40 4.32 -0.82
C THR A 78 7.56 4.72 0.64
N PRO A 79 7.96 5.96 0.97
CA PRO A 79 7.94 6.42 2.35
C PRO A 79 6.53 6.24 2.94
N CYS A 80 6.42 5.68 4.15
CA CYS A 80 5.14 5.34 4.76
C CYS A 80 4.22 6.57 4.93
N TYR A 81 4.80 7.75 5.09
CA TYR A 81 4.07 9.02 5.19
C TYR A 81 3.51 9.54 3.86
N SER A 82 3.86 8.91 2.71
CA SER A 82 3.41 9.34 1.38
C SER A 82 2.07 8.72 0.97
N ILE A 83 1.39 8.02 1.89
CA ILE A 83 0.07 7.41 1.66
C ILE A 83 -1.02 8.39 2.11
N ASP A 84 -1.78 8.92 1.17
CA ASP A 84 -2.92 9.77 1.46
C ASP A 84 -4.18 8.92 1.74
N LYS A 85 -4.95 9.34 2.74
CA LYS A 85 -6.10 8.63 3.34
C LYS A 85 -7.06 7.95 2.34
N VAL A 86 -7.32 6.68 2.64
CA VAL A 86 -8.53 5.84 2.43
C VAL A 86 -9.59 6.42 1.48
N PHE A 87 -9.66 5.90 0.25
CA PHE A 87 -10.97 5.76 -0.39
C PHE A 87 -11.68 4.62 0.32
N SER A 88 -12.60 4.95 1.23
CA SER A 88 -13.64 3.99 1.59
C SER A 88 -14.45 3.80 0.31
N ALA A 89 -14.23 2.70 -0.41
CA ALA A 89 -15.17 2.31 -1.45
C ALA A 89 -16.58 2.26 -0.80
N PRO A 90 -17.60 2.87 -1.42
CA PRO A 90 -18.96 2.89 -0.88
C PRO A 90 -19.54 1.48 -0.71
#